data_AF-A0A7S4EIU0-F1
#
_entry.id   AF-A0A7S4EIU0-F1
#
_cell.length_a   1.000
_cell.length_b   1.000
_cell.length_c   1.000
_cell.angle_alpha   90.00
_cell.angle_beta   90.00
_cell.angle_gamma   90.00
#
_symmetry.space_group_name_H-M   'P 1'
#
loop_
_entity.id
_entity.type
_entity.pdbx_description
1 polymer ?
#
loop_
_entity_poly.entity_id
_entity_poly.type
_entity_poly.pdbx_seq_one_letter_code
_entity_poly.pdbx_strand_id
1 'polypeptide(L)'
;VDPQQQQQQQQQQGSFVARPVGLTSFEGEQIVKVAYPLRHEDMQSMSTILGDNSLLLKYINPHLAVVVTMLSDGEHQSATEVATAILKEGKPLKPVGAGAPGSSTTTASQQHLHGKILPNMFVNLVDTVSGRVLYRHSHSNVDADKNVSVVVSENWVVYTYVNDKTRRTEIGVLTLHEGMIEPKGLTYFARPEQSSSFSSFDARESKPVVLSKVYTFPKTVTALGVTRTKQGISRQNILLASSDGALSTINKILLETRRPVGEAKPEEKKEGLMPYRELIPGSPLFSLNYNQTMEPFTSIVSSTTALESQSLVFGFGGPDLFFTRTSPTRGFDLLPETFNKMLVGAATVGIVAALLVVQRMGKKKALKQGWS
;
A
#
# COMPACT_ATOMS: atom_id res chain seq x y z
N VAL A 1 -61.77 10.18 -16.09
CA VAL A 1 -60.33 9.96 -15.84
C VAL A 1 -59.64 10.21 -17.16
N ASP A 2 -58.96 11.34 -17.25
CA ASP A 2 -58.51 11.92 -18.51
C ASP A 2 -57.32 11.14 -19.09
N PRO A 3 -57.42 10.48 -20.25
CA PRO A 3 -56.35 9.63 -20.79
C PRO A 3 -55.07 10.39 -21.12
N GLN A 4 -55.11 11.72 -21.21
CA GLN A 4 -53.91 12.55 -21.40
C GLN A 4 -53.07 12.73 -20.12
N GLN A 5 -53.67 12.64 -18.93
CA GLN A 5 -52.91 12.71 -17.67
C GLN A 5 -52.15 11.41 -17.38
N GLN A 6 -52.63 10.26 -17.86
CA GLN A 6 -51.91 8.98 -17.75
C GLN A 6 -50.71 8.92 -18.71
N GLN A 7 -50.78 9.55 -19.89
CA GLN A 7 -49.64 9.63 -20.81
C GLN A 7 -48.54 10.58 -20.31
N GLN A 8 -48.88 11.67 -19.61
CA GLN A 8 -47.88 12.55 -19.01
C GLN A 8 -47.20 11.94 -17.76
N GLN A 9 -47.90 11.12 -16.97
CA GLN A 9 -47.29 10.38 -15.86
C GLN A 9 -46.38 9.23 -16.34
N GLN A 10 -46.67 8.61 -17.48
CA GLN A 10 -45.78 7.60 -18.08
C GLN A 10 -44.53 8.20 -18.73
N GLN A 11 -44.57 9.46 -19.21
CA GLN A 11 -43.39 10.13 -19.77
C GLN A 11 -42.39 10.66 -18.72
N GLN A 12 -42.79 10.79 -17.45
CA GLN A 12 -41.85 11.16 -16.37
C GLN A 12 -41.08 9.95 -15.80
N GLN A 13 -41.42 8.73 -16.22
CA GLN A 13 -40.66 7.52 -15.90
C GLN A 13 -39.49 7.35 -16.88
N GLY A 14 -38.41 8.11 -16.70
CA GLY A 14 -37.19 7.84 -17.47
C GLY A 14 -36.12 8.92 -17.53
N SER A 15 -36.27 10.05 -16.83
CA SER A 15 -35.20 11.07 -16.77
C SER A 15 -34.31 10.82 -15.55
N PHE A 16 -33.13 10.23 -15.77
CA PHE A 16 -32.08 10.21 -14.74
C PHE A 16 -31.54 11.64 -14.57
N VAL A 17 -31.92 12.32 -13.49
CA VAL A 17 -31.46 13.67 -13.17
C VAL A 17 -30.31 13.60 -12.17
N ALA A 18 -29.11 14.03 -12.58
CA ALA A 18 -27.99 14.22 -11.66
C ALA A 18 -28.23 15.48 -10.81
N ARG A 19 -28.04 15.36 -9.49
CA ARG A 19 -28.11 16.50 -8.56
C ARG A 19 -26.75 16.69 -7.89
N PRO A 20 -26.26 17.94 -7.76
CA PRO A 20 -25.06 18.19 -6.98
C PRO A 20 -25.36 17.89 -5.50
N VAL A 21 -24.60 16.98 -4.91
CA VAL A 21 -24.75 16.58 -3.50
C VAL A 21 -23.77 17.34 -2.60
N GLY A 22 -22.58 17.68 -3.10
CA GLY A 22 -21.56 18.43 -2.37
C GLY A 22 -20.44 18.90 -3.28
N LEU A 23 -19.59 19.78 -2.73
CA LEU A 23 -18.39 20.31 -3.37
C LEU A 23 -17.25 20.32 -2.34
N THR A 24 -16.10 19.80 -2.74
CA THR A 24 -14.85 19.91 -1.97
C THR A 24 -13.87 20.70 -2.82
N SER A 25 -13.51 21.90 -2.38
CA SER A 25 -12.53 22.76 -3.05
C SER A 25 -11.20 22.78 -2.29
N PHE A 26 -10.11 22.86 -3.04
CA PHE A 26 -8.77 23.12 -2.53
C PHE A 26 -8.36 24.48 -3.07
N GLU A 27 -8.61 25.54 -2.30
CA GLU A 27 -8.32 26.90 -2.74
C GLU A 27 -6.82 27.10 -2.90
N GLY A 28 -6.42 27.66 -4.05
CA GLY A 28 -5.03 27.97 -4.32
C GLY A 28 -4.12 26.82 -4.77
N GLU A 29 -4.68 25.61 -4.76
CA GLU A 29 -3.98 24.39 -5.14
C GLU A 29 -4.51 23.83 -6.48
N GLN A 30 -3.60 23.35 -7.32
CA GLN A 30 -3.92 22.65 -8.55
C GLN A 30 -3.96 21.14 -8.32
N ILE A 31 -5.02 20.49 -8.79
CA ILE A 31 -5.12 19.02 -8.78
C ILE A 31 -4.20 18.45 -9.84
N VAL A 32 -3.23 17.63 -9.43
CA VAL A 32 -2.26 16.98 -10.33
C VAL A 32 -2.67 15.55 -10.64
N LYS A 33 -3.10 14.80 -9.62
CA LYS A 33 -3.47 13.39 -9.79
C LYS A 33 -4.64 13.02 -8.91
N VAL A 34 -5.54 12.20 -9.45
CA VAL A 34 -6.60 11.54 -8.68
C VAL A 34 -6.47 10.03 -8.87
N ALA A 35 -6.52 9.29 -7.77
CA ALA A 35 -6.49 7.83 -7.77
C ALA A 35 -7.68 7.28 -6.97
N TYR A 36 -8.24 6.17 -7.45
CA TYR A 36 -9.33 5.46 -6.82
C TYR A 36 -8.90 4.03 -6.50
N PRO A 37 -9.46 3.41 -5.44
CA PRO A 37 -9.36 1.98 -5.21
C PRO A 37 -9.86 1.19 -6.43
N LEU A 38 -9.31 0.00 -6.62
CA LEU A 38 -9.71 -0.89 -7.70
C LEU A 38 -11.10 -1.47 -7.40
N ARG A 39 -12.07 -1.26 -8.31
CA ARG A 39 -13.49 -1.62 -8.11
C ARG A 39 -13.81 -3.13 -7.96
N HIS A 40 -12.82 -4.01 -8.10
CA HIS A 40 -12.96 -5.47 -8.05
C HIS A 40 -11.71 -6.08 -7.42
N GLU A 41 -11.38 -5.59 -6.24
CA GLU A 41 -10.32 -6.11 -5.40
C GLU A 41 -10.98 -6.87 -4.24
N ASP A 42 -10.76 -8.18 -4.21
CA ASP A 42 -11.19 -9.01 -3.09
C ASP A 42 -10.12 -8.96 -2.01
N MET A 43 -10.56 -8.82 -0.76
CA MET A 43 -9.68 -8.76 0.39
C MET A 43 -10.01 -9.88 1.37
N GLN A 44 -9.01 -10.67 1.72
CA GLN A 44 -9.21 -11.82 2.59
C GLN A 44 -9.28 -11.47 4.09
N SER A 45 -8.51 -10.48 4.56
CA SER A 45 -8.42 -10.15 5.99
C SER A 45 -8.65 -8.67 6.29
N MET A 46 -9.60 -8.42 7.20
CA MET A 46 -9.95 -7.10 7.74
C MET A 46 -8.97 -6.60 8.81
N SER A 47 -8.09 -7.47 9.30
CA SER A 47 -7.12 -7.15 10.35
C SER A 47 -5.76 -7.75 10.07
N THR A 48 -4.75 -7.18 10.72
CA THR A 48 -3.38 -7.67 10.77
C THR A 48 -3.07 -8.11 12.20
N ILE A 49 -2.54 -9.32 12.35
CA ILE A 49 -2.13 -9.86 13.65
C ILE A 49 -0.73 -9.33 13.96
N LEU A 50 -0.57 -8.71 15.13
CA LEU A 50 0.71 -8.20 15.61
C LEU A 50 1.47 -9.27 16.42
N GLY A 51 2.76 -9.05 16.66
CA GLY A 51 3.62 -10.04 17.33
C GLY A 51 3.30 -10.32 18.82
N ASP A 52 2.45 -9.49 19.44
CA ASP A 52 1.91 -9.66 20.79
C ASP A 52 0.51 -10.31 20.80
N ASN A 53 0.01 -10.78 19.66
CA ASN A 53 -1.35 -11.26 19.41
C ASN A 53 -2.44 -10.18 19.48
N SER A 54 -2.09 -8.89 19.46
CA SER A 54 -3.07 -7.84 19.23
C SER A 54 -3.52 -7.83 17.76
N LEU A 55 -4.70 -7.27 17.51
CA LEU A 55 -5.27 -7.13 16.17
C LEU A 55 -5.28 -5.66 15.78
N LEU A 56 -4.61 -5.34 14.67
CA LEU A 56 -4.69 -4.02 14.06
C LEU A 56 -5.74 -4.04 12.96
N LEU A 57 -6.83 -3.29 13.15
CA LEU A 57 -7.95 -3.24 12.22
C LEU A 57 -7.62 -2.33 11.03
N LYS A 58 -7.82 -2.84 9.82
CA LYS A 58 -7.63 -2.08 8.59
C LYS A 58 -8.83 -1.17 8.38
N TYR A 59 -8.58 0.10 8.05
CA TYR A 59 -9.66 0.99 7.63
C TYR A 59 -9.92 0.81 6.14
N ILE A 60 -11.16 0.46 5.79
CA ILE A 60 -11.53 0.15 4.42
C ILE A 60 -12.72 1.01 4.02
N ASN A 61 -12.49 1.88 3.05
CA ASN A 61 -13.53 2.73 2.50
C ASN A 61 -13.60 2.52 0.97
N PRO A 62 -14.64 1.87 0.42
CA PRO A 62 -14.80 1.65 -1.01
C PRO A 62 -15.05 2.96 -1.80
N HIS A 63 -15.43 4.03 -1.10
CA HIS A 63 -15.68 5.36 -1.63
C HIS A 63 -14.50 6.32 -1.44
N LEU A 64 -13.34 5.82 -1.03
CA LEU A 64 -12.12 6.60 -0.91
C LEU A 64 -11.64 7.09 -2.28
N ALA A 65 -11.19 8.32 -2.34
CA ALA A 65 -10.39 8.87 -3.44
C ALA A 65 -9.15 9.55 -2.86
N VAL A 66 -8.03 9.38 -3.54
CA VAL A 66 -6.79 10.08 -3.20
C VAL A 66 -6.61 11.19 -4.22
N VAL A 67 -6.62 12.42 -3.74
CA VAL A 67 -6.44 13.63 -4.54
C VAL A 67 -5.11 14.24 -4.18
N VAL A 68 -4.18 14.23 -5.13
CA VAL A 68 -2.89 14.93 -4.99
C VAL A 68 -3.04 16.32 -5.58
N THR A 69 -2.71 17.29 -4.75
CA THR A 69 -2.74 18.71 -5.09
C THR A 69 -1.34 19.30 -4.93
N MET A 70 -1.03 20.29 -5.76
CA MET A 70 0.19 21.08 -5.69
C MET A 70 -0.20 22.55 -5.47
N LEU A 71 0.54 23.26 -4.63
CA LEU A 71 0.35 24.69 -4.47
C LEU A 71 0.76 25.41 -5.76
N SER A 72 -0.05 26.35 -6.22
CA SER A 72 0.28 27.14 -7.41
C SER A 72 1.53 28.00 -7.17
N ASP A 73 2.36 28.20 -8.21
CA ASP A 73 3.67 28.87 -8.07
C ASP A 73 3.56 30.28 -7.47
N GLY A 74 2.53 31.04 -7.86
CA GLY A 74 2.29 32.39 -7.36
C GLY A 74 1.94 32.42 -5.86
N GLU A 75 1.14 31.45 -5.40
CA GLU A 75 0.81 31.34 -3.99
C GLU A 75 1.93 30.73 -3.17
N HIS A 76 2.71 29.81 -3.74
CA HIS A 76 3.87 29.24 -3.06
C HIS A 76 4.93 30.31 -2.79
N GLN A 77 5.17 31.22 -3.73
CA GLN A 77 6.07 32.37 -3.53
C GLN A 77 5.53 33.33 -2.46
N SER A 78 4.26 33.73 -2.56
CA SER A 78 3.61 34.60 -1.57
C SER A 78 3.61 33.99 -0.17
N ALA A 79 3.25 32.70 -0.04
CA ALA A 79 3.25 32.01 1.23
C ALA A 79 4.67 31.94 1.81
N THR A 80 5.67 31.67 0.97
CA THR A 80 7.08 31.60 1.40
C THR A 80 7.55 32.96 1.92
N GLU A 81 7.23 34.05 1.20
CA GLU A 81 7.54 35.41 1.63
C GLU A 81 6.89 35.75 2.98
N VAL A 82 5.59 35.47 3.14
CA VAL A 82 4.86 35.68 4.40
C VAL A 82 5.47 34.86 5.54
N ALA A 83 5.77 33.58 5.31
CA ALA A 83 6.39 32.73 6.31
C ALA A 83 7.78 33.25 6.71
N THR A 84 8.60 33.71 5.75
CA THR A 84 9.90 34.31 6.07
C THR A 84 9.78 35.66 6.78
N ALA A 85 8.73 36.46 6.51
CA ALA A 85 8.46 37.72 7.20
C ALA A 85 8.04 37.47 8.67
N ILE A 86 7.15 36.52 8.93
CA ILE A 86 6.74 36.12 10.29
C ILE A 86 7.95 35.61 11.09
N LEU A 87 8.84 34.84 10.45
CA LEU A 87 10.06 34.35 11.11
C LEU A 87 11.05 35.47 11.44
N LYS A 88 11.08 36.55 10.66
CA LYS A 88 11.91 37.74 10.96
C LYS A 88 11.33 38.57 12.12
N GLU A 89 10.02 38.56 12.32
CA GLU A 89 9.35 39.30 13.42
C GLU A 89 9.28 38.52 14.75
N GLY A 90 9.46 37.20 14.72
CA GLY A 90 9.48 36.37 15.92
C GLY A 90 10.70 36.65 16.82
N LYS A 91 10.54 37.51 17.84
CA LYS A 91 11.51 37.66 18.93
C LYS A 91 11.83 36.27 19.54
N PRO A 92 13.10 35.93 19.79
CA PRO A 92 13.44 34.70 20.49
C PRO A 92 12.94 34.79 21.94
N LEU A 93 11.95 33.97 22.28
CA LEU A 93 11.53 33.78 23.66
C LEU A 93 12.69 33.10 24.42
N LYS A 94 13.30 33.84 25.35
CA LYS A 94 14.25 33.27 26.34
C LYS A 94 13.52 32.17 27.11
N PRO A 95 14.09 30.96 27.24
CA PRO A 95 13.56 29.99 28.18
C PRO A 95 13.68 30.56 29.60
N VAL A 96 12.55 30.65 30.30
CA VAL A 96 12.51 31.08 31.70
C VAL A 96 12.96 29.88 32.54
N GLY A 97 14.14 29.97 33.12
CA GLY A 97 14.68 28.94 34.03
C GLY A 97 16.18 29.08 34.22
N ALA A 98 16.60 30.03 35.07
CA ALA A 98 17.96 30.11 35.56
C ALA A 98 18.17 29.13 36.72
N GLY A 99 19.27 28.37 36.69
CA GLY A 99 19.72 27.50 37.79
C GLY A 99 21.19 27.09 37.67
N ALA A 100 22.06 27.90 38.28
CA ALA A 100 23.44 27.66 38.74
C ALA A 100 24.61 27.44 37.74
N PRO A 101 25.83 27.92 38.07
CA PRO A 101 27.01 27.85 37.21
C PRO A 101 27.86 26.61 37.51
N GLY A 102 28.24 25.89 36.44
CA GLY A 102 29.37 24.95 36.45
C GLY A 102 29.03 23.52 36.05
N SER A 103 29.16 23.19 34.76
CA SER A 103 29.78 21.93 34.29
C SER A 103 29.77 21.84 32.76
N SER A 104 30.97 21.63 32.21
CA SER A 104 31.29 21.01 30.91
C SER A 104 30.55 21.50 29.65
N THR A 105 31.24 22.36 28.92
CA THR A 105 31.12 22.59 27.49
C THR A 105 31.12 21.27 26.73
N THR A 106 29.94 20.85 26.24
CA THR A 106 29.85 19.92 25.11
C THR A 106 29.28 20.72 23.96
N THR A 107 30.09 20.88 22.92
CA THR A 107 29.79 21.60 21.69
C THR A 107 28.56 20.96 21.03
N ALA A 108 27.37 21.45 21.39
CA ALA A 108 26.16 21.18 20.64
C ALA A 108 26.35 21.80 19.26
N SER A 109 26.47 20.92 18.27
CA SER A 109 26.48 21.25 16.86
C SER A 109 25.38 22.27 16.58
N GLN A 110 25.80 23.44 16.13
CA GLN A 110 24.95 24.48 15.59
C GLN A 110 24.14 23.88 14.44
N GLN A 111 22.94 23.39 14.72
CA GLN A 111 21.91 23.25 13.71
C GLN A 111 21.51 24.67 13.32
N HIS A 112 22.20 25.19 12.30
CA HIS A 112 21.73 26.34 11.53
C HIS A 112 20.23 26.14 11.24
N LEU A 113 19.42 27.07 11.73
CA LEU A 113 18.01 27.20 11.40
C LEU A 113 17.87 27.26 9.87
N HIS A 114 17.62 26.11 9.24
CA HIS A 114 17.08 26.08 7.90
C HIS A 114 15.72 26.79 7.98
N GLY A 115 15.55 27.89 7.25
CA GLY A 115 14.25 28.55 7.09
C GLY A 115 13.19 27.49 6.84
N LYS A 116 12.10 27.51 7.60
CA LYS A 116 11.05 26.50 7.50
C LYS A 116 10.49 26.54 6.08
N ILE A 117 10.87 25.56 5.28
CA ILE A 117 10.44 25.38 3.90
C ILE A 117 8.95 25.04 3.94
N LEU A 118 8.14 25.77 3.19
CA LEU A 118 6.72 25.50 3.10
C LEU A 118 6.43 24.24 2.29
N PRO A 119 5.35 23.53 2.62
CA PRO A 119 4.90 22.42 1.81
C PRO A 119 4.32 22.91 0.48
N ASN A 120 4.63 22.19 -0.59
CA ASN A 120 4.15 22.48 -1.93
C ASN A 120 3.29 21.37 -2.53
N MET A 121 3.38 20.13 -2.03
CA MET A 121 2.50 19.03 -2.42
C MET A 121 1.64 18.57 -1.24
N PHE A 122 0.37 18.28 -1.50
CA PHE A 122 -0.53 17.68 -0.53
C PHE A 122 -1.19 16.42 -1.09
N VAL A 123 -1.25 15.38 -0.26
CA VAL A 123 -1.99 14.15 -0.53
C VAL A 123 -3.24 14.15 0.34
N ASN A 124 -4.40 14.30 -0.29
CA ASN A 124 -5.69 14.40 0.38
C ASN A 124 -6.45 13.08 0.22
N LEU A 125 -6.84 12.48 1.33
CA LEU A 125 -7.73 11.32 1.38
C LEU A 125 -9.15 11.85 1.52
N VAL A 126 -9.97 11.67 0.49
CA VAL A 126 -11.32 12.24 0.39
C VAL A 126 -12.33 11.12 0.26
N ASP A 127 -13.43 11.20 0.98
CA ASP A 127 -14.58 10.34 0.75
C ASP A 127 -15.47 10.94 -0.34
N THR A 128 -15.69 10.20 -1.43
CA THR A 128 -16.44 10.66 -2.60
C THR A 128 -17.94 10.77 -2.40
N VAL A 129 -18.51 10.06 -1.41
CA VAL A 129 -19.94 10.09 -1.10
C VAL A 129 -20.26 11.25 -0.17
N SER A 130 -19.47 11.43 0.89
CA SER A 130 -19.70 12.49 1.88
C SER A 130 -19.00 13.82 1.55
N GLY A 131 -18.02 13.83 0.63
CA GLY A 131 -17.21 15.01 0.29
C GLY A 131 -16.23 15.44 1.38
N ARG A 132 -16.04 14.62 2.42
CA ARG A 132 -15.17 14.95 3.57
C ARG A 132 -13.72 14.62 3.26
N VAL A 133 -12.82 15.51 3.66
CA VAL A 133 -11.37 15.22 3.69
C VAL A 133 -11.06 14.49 4.99
N LEU A 134 -10.74 13.19 4.88
CA LEU A 134 -10.44 12.31 6.02
C LEU A 134 -9.06 12.59 6.61
N TYR A 135 -8.08 12.77 5.74
CA TYR A 135 -6.69 13.01 6.10
C TYR A 135 -5.99 13.83 5.02
N ARG A 136 -5.05 14.68 5.43
CA ARG A 136 -4.23 15.50 4.55
C ARG A 136 -2.77 15.36 4.97
N HIS A 137 -1.93 14.99 4.01
CA HIS A 137 -0.49 14.82 4.21
C HIS A 137 0.27 15.85 3.38
N SER A 138 1.29 16.51 3.93
CA SER A 138 2.00 17.61 3.29
C SER A 138 3.47 17.27 3.07
N HIS A 139 3.99 17.55 1.87
CA HIS A 139 5.40 17.43 1.50
C HIS A 139 5.97 18.76 1.06
N SER A 140 7.26 18.97 1.32
CA SER A 140 8.01 20.17 0.93
C SER A 140 9.10 19.83 -0.08
N ASN A 141 9.45 20.81 -0.92
CA ASN A 141 10.46 20.68 -1.99
C ASN A 141 10.12 19.62 -3.05
N VAL A 142 8.85 19.42 -3.38
CA VAL A 142 8.48 18.54 -4.50
C VAL A 142 8.70 19.27 -5.84
N ASP A 143 9.34 18.61 -6.79
CA ASP A 143 9.48 19.13 -8.16
C ASP A 143 8.13 19.03 -8.89
N ALA A 144 7.54 20.19 -9.22
CA ALA A 144 6.23 20.28 -9.84
C ALA A 144 6.21 19.84 -11.31
N ASP A 145 7.36 19.85 -11.99
CA ASP A 145 7.46 19.48 -13.41
C ASP A 145 7.45 17.96 -13.62
N LYS A 146 7.68 17.18 -12.55
CA LYS A 146 7.75 15.71 -12.62
C LYS A 146 6.40 15.08 -12.35
N ASN A 147 6.09 14.02 -13.10
CA ASN A 147 4.84 13.29 -12.95
C ASN A 147 4.74 12.61 -11.58
N VAL A 148 3.63 12.84 -10.89
CA VAL A 148 3.29 12.17 -9.63
C VAL A 148 2.42 10.95 -9.92
N SER A 149 2.90 9.79 -9.52
CA SER A 149 2.14 8.52 -9.63
C SER A 149 1.57 8.14 -8.28
N VAL A 150 0.34 7.64 -8.26
CA VAL A 150 -0.38 7.22 -7.04
C VAL A 150 -1.12 5.92 -7.32
N VAL A 151 -1.05 4.99 -6.37
CA VAL A 151 -1.87 3.78 -6.36
C VAL A 151 -2.48 3.59 -4.98
N VAL A 152 -3.73 3.13 -4.99
CA VAL A 152 -4.51 2.78 -3.81
C VAL A 152 -4.90 1.33 -3.93
N SER A 153 -4.62 0.54 -2.89
CA SER A 153 -5.01 -0.87 -2.80
C SER A 153 -5.34 -1.18 -1.35
N GLU A 154 -6.37 -1.98 -1.11
CA GLU A 154 -6.86 -2.32 0.23
C GLU A 154 -7.00 -1.08 1.14
N ASN A 155 -6.16 -0.99 2.18
CA ASN A 155 -6.11 0.05 3.19
C ASN A 155 -4.83 0.90 3.11
N TRP A 156 -4.13 0.90 1.97
CA TRP A 156 -2.87 1.61 1.84
C TRP A 156 -2.79 2.39 0.53
N VAL A 157 -2.00 3.46 0.59
CA VAL A 157 -1.77 4.37 -0.52
C VAL A 157 -0.27 4.48 -0.70
N VAL A 158 0.19 4.28 -1.93
CA VAL A 158 1.58 4.48 -2.31
C VAL A 158 1.62 5.52 -3.40
N TYR A 159 2.45 6.53 -3.22
CA TYR A 159 2.67 7.57 -4.22
C TYR A 159 4.15 7.88 -4.36
N THR A 160 4.53 8.37 -5.53
CA THR A 160 5.91 8.72 -5.84
C THR A 160 5.99 10.14 -6.38
N TYR A 161 6.96 10.88 -5.88
CA TYR A 161 7.27 12.24 -6.33
C TYR A 161 8.79 12.43 -6.35
N VAL A 162 9.25 13.43 -7.09
CA VAL A 162 10.67 13.80 -7.12
C VAL A 162 10.88 14.96 -6.17
N ASN A 163 11.86 14.84 -5.29
CA ASN A 163 12.24 15.94 -4.39
C ASN A 163 13.31 16.79 -5.07
N ASP A 164 13.05 18.10 -5.22
CA ASP A 164 13.93 19.07 -5.87
C ASP A 164 15.23 19.29 -5.08
N LYS A 165 15.17 19.20 -3.74
CA LYS A 165 16.33 19.38 -2.85
C LYS A 165 17.28 18.20 -2.91
N THR A 166 16.75 16.98 -2.79
CA THR A 166 17.58 15.75 -2.77
C THR A 166 17.87 15.23 -4.19
N ARG A 167 17.14 15.73 -5.21
CA ARG A 167 17.17 15.25 -6.60
C ARG A 167 16.93 13.75 -6.71
N ARG A 168 16.17 13.18 -5.78
CA ARG A 168 15.84 11.75 -5.71
C ARG A 168 14.34 11.56 -5.74
N THR A 169 13.92 10.39 -6.19
CA THR A 169 12.50 10.00 -6.12
C THR A 169 12.20 9.47 -4.73
N GLU A 170 11.16 10.01 -4.13
CA GLU A 170 10.65 9.59 -2.85
C GLU A 170 9.32 8.84 -3.05
N ILE A 171 9.18 7.72 -2.35
CA ILE A 171 8.00 6.87 -2.30
C ILE A 171 7.33 7.11 -0.94
N GLY A 172 6.23 7.85 -0.95
CA GLY A 172 5.39 8.01 0.23
C GLY A 172 4.41 6.84 0.37
N VAL A 173 4.33 6.28 1.56
CA VAL A 173 3.43 5.18 1.91
C VAL A 173 2.53 5.63 3.06
N LEU A 174 1.23 5.50 2.88
CA LEU A 174 0.22 5.68 3.92
C LEU A 174 -0.50 4.35 4.17
N THR A 175 -0.66 3.96 5.43
CA THR A 175 -1.53 2.85 5.81
C THR A 175 -2.64 3.36 6.71
N LEU A 176 -3.87 2.96 6.40
CA LEU A 176 -5.08 3.40 7.08
C LEU A 176 -5.57 2.32 8.05
N HIS A 177 -5.84 2.72 9.29
CA HIS A 177 -6.31 1.83 10.36
C HIS A 177 -7.51 2.44 11.10
N GLU A 178 -8.43 1.61 11.57
CA GLU A 178 -9.56 2.04 12.41
C GLU A 178 -9.15 2.14 13.87
N GLY A 179 -8.37 1.16 14.33
CA GLY A 179 -7.93 1.03 15.71
C GLY A 179 -7.20 -0.28 15.95
N MET A 180 -6.85 -0.52 17.20
CA MET A 180 -6.14 -1.71 17.64
C MET A 180 -6.92 -2.38 18.77
N ILE A 181 -7.07 -3.70 18.70
CA ILE A 181 -7.64 -4.52 19.75
C ILE A 181 -6.48 -5.23 20.44
N GLU A 182 -6.29 -4.92 21.72
CA GLU A 182 -5.27 -5.55 22.54
C GLU A 182 -5.54 -7.05 22.74
N PRO A 183 -4.51 -7.86 23.07
CA PRO A 183 -4.65 -9.31 23.18
C PRO A 183 -5.68 -9.73 24.24
N LYS A 184 -5.88 -8.89 25.27
CA LYS A 184 -6.86 -9.08 26.35
C LYS A 184 -8.13 -8.24 26.16
N GLY A 185 -8.24 -7.49 25.05
CA GLY A 185 -9.39 -6.63 24.75
C GLY A 185 -10.64 -7.42 24.35
N LEU A 186 -10.47 -8.66 23.90
CA LEU A 186 -11.57 -9.56 23.55
C LEU A 186 -11.96 -10.40 24.77
N THR A 187 -12.99 -9.96 25.48
CA THR A 187 -13.60 -10.74 26.58
C THR A 187 -15.04 -11.11 26.24
N TYR A 188 -15.65 -12.01 27.02
CA TYR A 188 -17.07 -12.34 26.84
C TYR A 188 -17.98 -11.10 26.92
N PHE A 189 -17.55 -10.08 27.68
CA PHE A 189 -18.30 -8.84 27.92
C PHE A 189 -17.86 -7.66 27.04
N ALA A 190 -16.69 -7.75 26.39
CA ALA A 190 -16.18 -6.73 25.48
C ALA A 190 -15.85 -7.39 24.14
N ARG A 191 -16.84 -7.36 23.24
CA ARG A 191 -16.66 -7.71 21.83
C ARG A 191 -16.91 -6.43 21.03
N PRO A 192 -15.89 -5.84 20.42
CA PRO A 192 -16.14 -4.77 19.47
C PRO A 192 -17.01 -5.32 18.34
N GLU A 193 -18.20 -4.74 18.14
CA GLU A 193 -19.05 -5.09 17.02
C GLU A 193 -18.43 -4.51 15.75
N GLN A 194 -17.99 -5.36 14.84
CA GLN A 194 -17.67 -4.93 13.48
C GLN A 194 -18.95 -4.98 12.65
N SER A 195 -19.36 -3.84 12.12
CA SER A 195 -20.46 -3.78 11.18
C SER A 195 -20.04 -4.47 9.87
N SER A 196 -20.92 -5.31 9.34
CA SER A 196 -20.71 -5.95 8.02
C SER A 196 -20.98 -4.99 6.86
N SER A 197 -21.51 -3.80 7.15
CA SER A 197 -21.87 -2.77 6.18
C SER A 197 -21.12 -1.47 6.48
N PHE A 198 -20.46 -0.93 5.47
CA PHE A 198 -19.81 0.37 5.53
C PHE A 198 -20.77 1.48 5.07
N SER A 199 -20.82 2.60 5.80
CA SER A 199 -21.56 3.80 5.41
C SER A 199 -20.70 5.05 5.55
N SER A 200 -20.51 5.78 4.45
CA SER A 200 -19.74 7.04 4.42
C SER A 200 -20.34 8.19 5.24
N PHE A 201 -21.61 8.09 5.64
CA PHE A 201 -22.28 9.16 6.38
C PHE A 201 -22.06 9.09 7.89
N ASP A 202 -21.62 7.95 8.43
CA ASP A 202 -21.40 7.75 9.86
C ASP A 202 -20.06 8.36 10.31
N ALA A 203 -20.09 9.69 10.48
CA ALA A 203 -18.90 10.54 10.54
C ALA A 203 -18.01 10.34 11.77
N ARG A 204 -18.54 9.77 12.85
CA ARG A 204 -17.82 9.68 14.14
C ARG A 204 -16.94 8.45 14.24
N GLU A 205 -17.29 7.39 13.53
CA GLU A 205 -16.54 6.13 13.52
C GLU A 205 -15.58 6.03 12.31
N SER A 206 -15.75 6.92 11.31
CA SER A 206 -15.10 6.77 10.00
C SER A 206 -13.77 7.51 9.81
N LYS A 207 -13.16 8.13 10.84
CA LYS A 207 -11.86 8.82 10.65
C LYS A 207 -10.69 7.83 10.83
N PRO A 208 -9.88 7.59 9.79
CA PRO A 208 -8.77 6.64 9.90
C PRO A 208 -7.60 7.19 10.71
N VAL A 209 -6.96 6.31 11.47
CA VAL A 209 -5.60 6.48 11.97
C VAL A 209 -4.63 6.16 10.83
N VAL A 210 -3.94 7.19 10.34
CA VAL A 210 -3.01 7.07 9.22
C VAL A 210 -1.58 6.99 9.74
N LEU A 211 -0.88 5.92 9.39
CA LEU A 211 0.56 5.81 9.57
C LEU A 211 1.25 6.15 8.25
N SER A 212 2.30 6.95 8.31
CA SER A 212 3.03 7.40 7.11
C SER A 212 4.51 7.11 7.22
N LYS A 213 5.11 6.61 6.13
CA LYS A 213 6.57 6.54 5.96
C LYS A 213 6.96 6.91 4.54
N VAL A 214 8.14 7.51 4.41
CA VAL A 214 8.73 7.88 3.12
C VAL A 214 9.93 6.97 2.89
N TYR A 215 10.15 6.55 1.65
CA TYR A 215 11.29 5.78 1.21
C TYR A 215 11.94 6.49 0.02
N THR A 216 13.22 6.25 -0.24
CA THR A 216 13.95 6.86 -1.35
C THR A 216 14.26 5.78 -2.38
N PHE A 217 14.03 6.09 -3.66
CA PHE A 217 14.31 5.22 -4.79
C PHE A 217 15.33 5.90 -5.73
N PRO A 218 16.37 5.19 -6.19
CA PRO A 218 17.49 5.81 -6.91
C PRO A 218 17.17 6.26 -8.34
N LYS A 219 16.12 5.72 -8.97
CA LYS A 219 15.72 6.07 -10.34
C LYS A 219 14.43 6.88 -10.33
N THR A 220 14.11 7.56 -11.43
CA THR A 220 12.84 8.27 -11.56
C THR A 220 11.72 7.29 -11.87
N VAL A 221 10.60 7.42 -11.17
CA VAL A 221 9.41 6.57 -11.38
C VAL A 221 8.47 7.25 -12.36
N THR A 222 8.11 6.56 -13.43
CA THR A 222 7.19 7.08 -14.45
C THR A 222 5.75 6.66 -14.22
N ALA A 223 5.55 5.42 -13.76
CA ALA A 223 4.25 4.84 -13.48
C ALA A 223 4.31 3.86 -12.30
N LEU A 224 3.18 3.74 -11.60
CA LEU A 224 2.96 2.76 -10.54
C LEU A 224 1.76 1.88 -10.90
N GLY A 225 1.82 0.63 -10.45
CA GLY A 225 0.72 -0.31 -10.48
C GLY A 225 0.78 -1.26 -9.29
N VAL A 226 -0.22 -2.11 -9.13
CA VAL A 226 -0.26 -3.13 -8.08
C VAL A 226 -0.70 -4.44 -8.69
N THR A 227 -0.15 -5.55 -8.25
CA THR A 227 -0.55 -6.89 -8.72
C THR A 227 -1.89 -7.30 -8.12
N ARG A 228 -2.76 -7.90 -8.94
CA ARG A 228 -4.09 -8.34 -8.52
C ARG A 228 -4.25 -9.84 -8.65
N THR A 229 -4.82 -10.46 -7.63
CA THR A 229 -5.18 -11.89 -7.61
C THR A 229 -6.68 -12.04 -7.36
N LYS A 230 -7.21 -13.25 -7.57
CA LYS A 230 -8.66 -13.47 -7.61
C LYS A 230 -9.30 -13.31 -6.23
N GLN A 231 -8.63 -13.76 -5.16
CA GLN A 231 -9.17 -13.75 -3.80
C GLN A 231 -8.40 -12.81 -2.86
N GLY A 232 -7.36 -12.12 -3.35
CA GLY A 232 -6.48 -11.29 -2.52
C GLY A 232 -5.76 -12.05 -1.40
N ILE A 233 -5.55 -13.36 -1.57
CA ILE A 233 -4.84 -14.21 -0.61
C ILE A 233 -3.33 -14.09 -0.84
N SER A 234 -2.91 -14.09 -2.10
CA SER A 234 -1.51 -13.83 -2.44
C SER A 234 -1.17 -12.39 -2.07
N ARG A 235 0.02 -12.20 -1.46
CA ARG A 235 0.53 -10.86 -1.13
C ARG A 235 0.58 -9.99 -2.38
N GLN A 236 0.20 -8.73 -2.24
CA GLN A 236 0.29 -7.76 -3.32
C GLN A 236 1.71 -7.20 -3.44
N ASN A 237 2.19 -7.10 -4.66
CA ASN A 237 3.43 -6.43 -5.01
C ASN A 237 3.11 -5.13 -5.75
N ILE A 238 3.90 -4.11 -5.46
CA ILE A 238 3.87 -2.83 -6.14
C ILE A 238 4.72 -2.95 -7.39
N LEU A 239 4.13 -2.62 -8.53
CA LEU A 239 4.78 -2.56 -9.82
C LEU A 239 5.27 -1.13 -10.03
N LEU A 240 6.55 -0.98 -10.30
CA LEU A 240 7.20 0.31 -10.44
C LEU A 240 7.89 0.34 -11.81
N ALA A 241 7.44 1.25 -12.69
CA ALA A 241 8.12 1.56 -13.93
C ALA A 241 9.13 2.67 -13.68
N SER A 242 10.38 2.39 -14.04
CA SER A 242 11.48 3.35 -13.95
C SER A 242 11.71 4.04 -15.29
N SER A 243 12.35 5.20 -15.26
CA SER A 243 12.71 6.00 -16.45
C SER A 243 13.73 5.34 -17.38
N ASP A 244 14.31 4.21 -16.99
CA ASP A 244 15.20 3.38 -17.82
C ASP A 244 14.43 2.27 -18.56
N GLY A 245 13.10 2.25 -18.47
CA GLY A 245 12.27 1.20 -19.06
C GLY A 245 12.17 -0.07 -18.23
N ALA A 246 12.82 -0.14 -17.06
CA ALA A 246 12.73 -1.31 -16.19
C ALA A 246 11.39 -1.34 -15.46
N LEU A 247 10.70 -2.49 -15.55
CA LEU A 247 9.48 -2.76 -14.78
C LEU A 247 9.84 -3.62 -13.57
N SER A 248 10.01 -2.99 -12.42
CA SER A 248 10.42 -3.66 -11.18
C SER A 248 9.22 -4.00 -10.29
N THR A 249 9.29 -5.14 -9.60
CA THR A 249 8.32 -5.48 -8.55
C THR A 249 8.91 -5.24 -7.16
N ILE A 250 8.18 -4.57 -6.29
CA ILE A 250 8.54 -4.35 -4.89
C ILE A 250 7.49 -5.02 -4.01
N ASN A 251 7.93 -5.92 -3.13
CA ASN A 251 7.05 -6.54 -2.15
C ASN A 251 6.55 -5.48 -1.15
N LYS A 252 5.24 -5.45 -0.86
CA LYS A 252 4.64 -4.51 0.10
C LYS A 252 5.28 -4.54 1.49
N ILE A 253 5.85 -5.68 1.92
CA ILE A 253 6.55 -5.80 3.21
C ILE A 253 7.79 -4.90 3.31
N LEU A 254 8.43 -4.56 2.19
CA LEU A 254 9.53 -3.60 2.17
C LEU A 254 9.02 -2.17 2.38
N LEU A 255 7.80 -1.89 1.93
CA LEU A 255 7.12 -0.60 2.02
C LEU A 255 6.07 -0.62 3.16
N GLU A 256 6.48 -1.11 4.33
CA GLU A 256 5.64 -1.10 5.54
C GLU A 256 5.86 0.18 6.35
N THR A 257 4.79 0.81 6.84
CA THR A 257 4.86 2.02 7.66
C THR A 257 5.26 1.71 9.10
N ARG A 258 5.09 0.46 9.55
CA ARG A 258 5.42 0.03 10.91
C ARG A 258 6.86 -0.46 11.11
N ARG A 259 7.71 -0.36 10.08
CA ARG A 259 9.13 -0.76 10.18
C ARG A 259 9.84 0.07 11.26
N PRO A 260 10.47 -0.53 12.28
CA PRO A 260 11.08 0.22 13.38
C PRO A 260 12.30 1.02 12.92
N VAL A 261 12.54 2.18 13.52
CA VAL A 261 13.77 2.96 13.31
C VAL A 261 14.80 2.50 14.32
N GLY A 262 15.84 1.80 13.86
CA GLY A 262 16.83 1.17 14.73
C GLY A 262 16.58 -0.33 14.94
N GLU A 263 16.95 -0.84 16.11
CA GLU A 263 16.76 -2.26 16.45
C GLU A 263 15.28 -2.58 16.71
N ALA A 264 14.82 -3.70 16.15
CA ALA A 264 13.44 -4.14 16.29
C ALA A 264 13.16 -4.67 17.70
N LYS A 265 12.02 -4.25 18.27
CA LYS A 265 11.51 -4.82 19.52
C LYS A 265 11.23 -6.32 19.35
N PRO A 266 11.22 -7.12 20.44
CA PRO A 266 10.93 -8.55 20.35
C PRO A 266 9.55 -8.85 19.74
N GLU A 267 8.56 -7.98 19.98
CA GLU A 267 7.21 -8.09 19.38
C GLU A 267 7.25 -7.85 17.86
N GLU A 268 7.89 -6.78 17.42
CA GLU A 268 8.06 -6.46 15.99
C GLU A 268 8.85 -7.55 15.26
N LYS A 269 9.83 -8.15 15.94
CA LYS A 269 10.62 -9.27 15.42
C LYS A 269 9.78 -10.54 15.24
N LYS A 270 8.82 -10.81 16.14
CA LYS A 270 7.87 -11.93 15.99
C LYS A 270 6.94 -11.74 14.79
N GLU A 271 6.56 -10.50 14.50
CA GLU A 271 5.80 -10.15 13.30
C GLU A 271 6.63 -10.29 12.01
N GLY A 272 7.97 -10.31 12.14
CA GLY A 272 8.89 -10.38 11.00
C GLY A 272 9.18 -9.01 10.37
N LEU A 273 8.95 -7.91 11.11
CA LEU A 273 9.24 -6.57 10.62
C LEU A 273 10.74 -6.35 10.47
N MET A 274 11.13 -5.81 9.33
CA MET A 274 12.53 -5.45 9.04
C MET A 274 12.81 -4.03 9.52
N PRO A 275 13.99 -3.73 10.08
CA PRO A 275 14.40 -2.37 10.42
C PRO A 275 14.25 -1.43 9.24
N TYR A 276 13.74 -0.24 9.48
CA TYR A 276 13.54 0.78 8.47
C TYR A 276 14.86 1.15 7.81
N ARG A 277 14.86 1.12 6.47
CA ARG A 277 15.94 1.63 5.63
C ARG A 277 15.28 2.53 4.60
N GLU A 278 15.74 3.77 4.54
CA GLU A 278 15.17 4.78 3.64
C GLU A 278 15.38 4.38 2.17
N LEU A 279 16.60 4.00 1.79
CA LEU A 279 16.93 3.62 0.42
C LEU A 279 16.42 2.20 0.09
N ILE A 280 15.54 2.10 -0.91
CA ILE A 280 15.13 0.82 -1.50
C ILE A 280 16.05 0.53 -2.71
N PRO A 281 16.86 -0.54 -2.66
CA PRO A 281 17.74 -0.87 -3.77
C PRO A 281 16.94 -1.40 -4.97
N GLY A 282 17.12 -0.78 -6.13
CA GLY A 282 16.60 -1.29 -7.40
C GLY A 282 17.45 -2.46 -7.89
N SER A 283 17.10 -3.68 -7.47
CA SER A 283 17.80 -4.89 -7.92
C SER A 283 17.28 -5.37 -9.28
N PRO A 284 18.16 -5.65 -10.26
CA PRO A 284 17.76 -6.23 -11.55
C PRO A 284 17.03 -7.57 -11.43
N LEU A 285 17.25 -8.31 -10.33
CA LEU A 285 16.59 -9.61 -10.09
C LEU A 285 15.07 -9.49 -9.96
N PHE A 286 14.55 -8.32 -9.61
CA PHE A 286 13.13 -8.05 -9.49
C PHE A 286 12.55 -7.33 -10.72
N SER A 287 13.32 -7.21 -11.80
CA SER A 287 12.87 -6.63 -13.07
C SER A 287 12.11 -7.67 -13.89
N LEU A 288 10.84 -7.40 -14.18
CA LEU A 288 9.95 -8.28 -14.95
C LEU A 288 10.34 -8.37 -16.43
N ASN A 289 10.91 -7.30 -16.98
CA ASN A 289 11.37 -7.25 -18.37
C ASN A 289 12.77 -7.86 -18.56
N TYR A 290 13.43 -8.37 -17.51
CA TYR A 290 14.75 -9.02 -17.57
C TYR A 290 15.77 -8.26 -18.43
N ASN A 291 16.07 -8.77 -19.64
CA ASN A 291 17.02 -8.21 -20.59
C ASN A 291 16.35 -7.54 -21.81
N GLN A 292 15.05 -7.28 -21.75
CA GLN A 292 14.30 -6.60 -22.79
C GLN A 292 14.35 -5.09 -22.54
N THR A 293 15.05 -4.38 -23.42
CA THR A 293 15.10 -2.92 -23.46
C THR A 293 13.77 -2.39 -23.97
N MET A 294 13.10 -1.58 -23.17
CA MET A 294 11.79 -1.00 -23.47
C MET A 294 11.85 0.50 -23.21
N GLU A 295 11.07 1.30 -23.93
CA GLU A 295 10.84 2.69 -23.53
C GLU A 295 10.05 2.78 -22.21
N PRO A 296 10.21 3.87 -21.42
CA PRO A 296 9.55 4.00 -20.12
C PRO A 296 8.03 3.94 -20.19
N PHE A 297 7.44 3.04 -19.38
CA PHE A 297 6.00 2.88 -19.32
C PHE A 297 5.33 4.09 -18.66
N THR A 298 4.23 4.57 -19.25
CA THR A 298 3.39 5.63 -18.67
C THR A 298 2.24 5.07 -17.84
N SER A 299 1.85 3.81 -18.08
CA SER A 299 0.75 3.16 -17.38
C SER A 299 1.00 1.66 -17.22
N ILE A 300 0.59 1.13 -16.07
CA ILE A 300 0.68 -0.30 -15.75
C ILE A 300 -0.70 -0.76 -15.32
N VAL A 301 -1.19 -1.83 -15.94
CA VAL A 301 -2.44 -2.48 -15.58
C VAL A 301 -2.15 -3.92 -15.19
N SER A 302 -2.85 -4.40 -14.16
CA SER A 302 -2.80 -5.79 -13.76
C SER A 302 -4.19 -6.43 -13.80
N SER A 303 -4.22 -7.71 -14.14
CA SER A 303 -5.42 -8.53 -14.15
C SER A 303 -5.20 -9.82 -13.37
N THR A 304 -6.29 -10.33 -12.82
CA THR A 304 -6.33 -11.59 -12.09
C THR A 304 -6.22 -12.77 -13.06
N THR A 305 -5.79 -13.94 -12.55
CA THR A 305 -5.90 -15.22 -13.27
C THR A 305 -6.75 -16.20 -12.49
N ALA A 306 -7.05 -17.36 -13.07
CA ALA A 306 -7.74 -18.44 -12.35
C ALA A 306 -6.88 -19.02 -11.21
N LEU A 307 -5.56 -18.90 -11.32
CA LEU A 307 -4.58 -19.30 -10.31
C LEU A 307 -4.32 -18.12 -9.37
N GLU A 308 -4.48 -18.36 -8.07
CA GLU A 308 -4.39 -17.31 -7.06
C GLU A 308 -2.95 -16.82 -6.86
N SER A 309 -1.97 -17.67 -7.13
CA SER A 309 -0.55 -17.28 -7.00
C SER A 309 -0.05 -16.40 -8.14
N GLN A 310 -0.89 -16.11 -9.14
CA GLN A 310 -0.47 -15.54 -10.42
C GLN A 310 -1.34 -14.35 -10.86
N SER A 311 -0.66 -13.31 -11.34
CA SER A 311 -1.25 -12.09 -11.87
C SER A 311 -0.67 -11.77 -13.25
N LEU A 312 -1.50 -11.24 -14.13
CA LEU A 312 -1.06 -10.74 -15.45
C LEU A 312 -0.72 -9.27 -15.32
N VAL A 313 0.41 -8.87 -15.87
CA VAL A 313 0.89 -7.50 -15.86
C VAL A 313 1.07 -7.03 -17.30
N PHE A 314 0.46 -5.89 -17.60
CA PHE A 314 0.55 -5.23 -18.89
C PHE A 314 1.05 -3.79 -18.70
N GLY A 315 2.22 -3.50 -19.27
CA GLY A 315 2.81 -2.17 -19.29
C GLY A 315 2.66 -1.54 -20.67
N PHE A 316 2.17 -0.31 -20.73
CA PHE A 316 1.99 0.45 -21.97
C PHE A 316 2.17 1.96 -21.73
N GLY A 317 2.19 2.75 -22.80
CA GLY A 317 2.30 4.22 -22.75
C GLY A 317 3.42 4.80 -23.61
N GLY A 318 4.35 3.96 -24.05
CA GLY A 318 5.32 4.28 -25.11
C GLY A 318 4.95 3.62 -26.45
N PRO A 319 5.89 3.59 -27.41
CA PRO A 319 5.74 2.80 -28.64
C PRO A 319 5.69 1.28 -28.37
N ASP A 320 6.27 0.86 -27.25
CA ASP A 320 6.40 -0.55 -26.89
C ASP A 320 5.28 -1.02 -25.97
N LEU A 321 4.86 -2.28 -26.15
CA LEU A 321 3.88 -2.96 -25.31
C LEU A 321 4.55 -4.14 -24.62
N PHE A 322 4.42 -4.22 -23.29
CA PHE A 322 4.99 -5.32 -22.50
C PHE A 322 3.89 -6.11 -21.81
N PHE A 323 3.90 -7.43 -21.99
CA PHE A 323 2.99 -8.34 -21.30
C PHE A 323 3.77 -9.46 -20.63
N THR A 324 3.51 -9.69 -19.34
CA THR A 324 4.10 -10.80 -18.62
C THR A 324 3.18 -11.32 -17.52
N ARG A 325 3.47 -12.52 -17.05
CA ARG A 325 2.85 -13.09 -15.86
C ARG A 325 3.81 -12.95 -14.70
N THR A 326 3.33 -12.46 -13.57
CA THR A 326 4.09 -12.41 -12.33
C THR A 326 3.41 -13.23 -11.25
N SER A 327 4.21 -13.77 -10.35
CA SER A 327 3.77 -14.50 -9.16
C SER A 327 4.22 -13.71 -7.93
N PRO A 328 3.35 -12.86 -7.35
CA PRO A 328 3.73 -12.02 -6.21
C PRO A 328 4.18 -12.84 -5.00
N THR A 329 3.50 -13.96 -4.77
CA THR A 329 3.97 -15.04 -3.91
C THR A 329 4.40 -16.19 -4.79
N ARG A 330 5.44 -16.92 -4.35
CA ARG A 330 5.92 -18.12 -5.06
C ARG A 330 4.73 -19.04 -5.35
N GLY A 331 4.64 -19.56 -6.59
CA GLY A 331 3.49 -20.32 -7.09
C GLY A 331 3.10 -21.52 -6.23
N PHE A 332 2.21 -21.30 -5.26
CA PHE A 332 1.84 -22.28 -4.23
C PHE A 332 0.70 -23.20 -4.67
N ASP A 333 -0.03 -22.81 -5.71
CA ASP A 333 -1.10 -23.57 -6.36
C ASP A 333 -0.59 -24.39 -7.57
N LEU A 334 0.71 -24.32 -7.86
CA LEU A 334 1.36 -25.04 -8.94
C LEU A 334 2.45 -25.96 -8.38
N LEU A 335 2.52 -27.17 -8.94
CA LEU A 335 3.68 -28.03 -8.72
C LEU A 335 4.91 -27.38 -9.38
N PRO A 336 6.05 -27.29 -8.66
CA PRO A 336 7.28 -26.77 -9.25
C PRO A 336 7.67 -27.57 -10.49
N GLU A 337 8.21 -26.89 -11.51
CA GLU A 337 8.70 -27.56 -12.72
C GLU A 337 9.86 -28.52 -12.43
N THR A 338 10.64 -28.25 -11.38
CA THR A 338 11.74 -29.09 -10.89
C THR A 338 11.29 -30.26 -10.02
N PHE A 339 9.99 -30.49 -9.85
CA PHE A 339 9.47 -31.57 -9.02
C PHE A 339 9.85 -32.94 -9.62
N ASN A 340 10.59 -33.74 -8.85
CA ASN A 340 11.09 -35.04 -9.29
C ASN A 340 9.99 -36.11 -9.23
N LYS A 341 9.17 -36.17 -10.29
CA LYS A 341 8.09 -37.15 -10.46
C LYS A 341 8.61 -38.59 -10.46
N MET A 342 9.81 -38.82 -10.98
CA MET A 342 10.42 -40.15 -11.04
C MET A 342 10.73 -40.71 -9.66
N LEU A 343 11.31 -39.91 -8.77
CA LEU A 343 11.65 -40.34 -7.41
C LEU A 343 10.38 -40.77 -6.64
N VAL A 344 9.33 -39.96 -6.71
CA VAL A 344 8.05 -40.27 -6.04
C VAL A 344 7.42 -41.52 -6.63
N GLY A 345 7.42 -41.66 -7.95
CA GLY A 345 6.94 -42.86 -8.63
C GLY A 345 7.70 -44.12 -8.20
N ALA A 346 9.03 -44.08 -8.25
CA ALA A 346 9.89 -45.20 -7.86
C ALA A 346 9.74 -45.58 -6.38
N ALA A 347 9.70 -44.60 -5.48
CA ALA A 347 9.48 -44.84 -4.06
C ALA A 347 8.11 -45.49 -3.80
N THR A 348 7.06 -45.04 -4.50
CA THR A 348 5.72 -45.62 -4.37
C THR A 348 5.69 -47.08 -4.82
N VAL A 349 6.28 -47.39 -5.99
CA VAL A 349 6.41 -48.77 -6.47
C VAL A 349 7.23 -49.62 -5.50
N GLY A 350 8.33 -49.08 -4.97
CA GLY A 350 9.18 -49.75 -3.99
C GLY A 350 8.43 -50.10 -2.70
N ILE A 351 7.62 -49.18 -2.17
CA ILE A 351 6.80 -49.40 -0.97
C ILE A 351 5.74 -50.48 -1.23
N VAL A 352 5.07 -50.45 -2.39
CA VAL A 352 4.07 -51.47 -2.76
C VAL A 352 4.73 -52.85 -2.86
N ALA A 353 5.89 -52.96 -3.51
CA ALA A 353 6.63 -54.21 -3.61
C ALA A 353 7.05 -54.74 -2.23
N ALA A 354 7.57 -53.87 -1.36
CA ALA A 354 7.95 -54.22 0.01
C ALA A 354 6.73 -54.72 0.82
N LEU A 355 5.59 -54.05 0.72
CA LEU A 355 4.34 -54.48 1.37
C LEU A 355 3.90 -55.87 0.91
N LEU A 356 3.96 -56.18 -0.39
CA LEU A 356 3.60 -57.50 -0.91
C LEU A 356 4.54 -58.60 -0.38
N VAL A 357 5.83 -58.31 -0.30
CA VAL A 357 6.84 -59.23 0.27
C VAL A 357 6.55 -59.46 1.75
N VAL A 358 6.36 -58.38 2.53
CA VAL A 358 6.08 -58.46 3.97
C VAL A 358 4.77 -59.20 4.24
N GLN A 359 3.70 -58.96 3.47
CA GLN A 359 2.44 -59.69 3.61
C GLN A 359 2.61 -61.19 3.35
N ARG A 360 3.37 -61.58 2.32
CA ARG A 360 3.68 -62.99 2.05
C ARG A 360 4.47 -63.61 3.19
N MET A 361 5.48 -62.91 3.71
CA MET A 361 6.26 -63.37 4.87
C MET A 361 5.39 -63.49 6.13
N GLY A 362 4.51 -62.53 6.36
CA GLY A 362 3.56 -62.52 7.48
C GLY A 362 2.59 -63.69 7.44
N LYS A 363 1.96 -63.96 6.29
CA LYS A 363 1.08 -65.12 6.09
C LYS A 363 1.80 -66.44 6.36
N LYS A 364 3.04 -66.58 5.85
CA LYS A 364 3.86 -67.77 6.12
C LYS A 364 4.20 -67.93 7.60
N LYS A 365 4.57 -66.84 8.27
CA LYS A 365 4.89 -66.85 9.71
C LYS A 365 3.67 -67.19 10.57
N ALA A 366 2.53 -66.58 10.30
CA ALA A 366 1.28 -66.84 11.01
C ALA A 366 0.81 -68.30 10.85
N LEU A 367 0.91 -68.85 9.64
CA LEU A 367 0.57 -70.25 9.38
C LEU A 367 1.51 -71.19 10.16
N LYS A 368 2.82 -70.92 10.18
CA LYS A 368 3.78 -71.71 10.97
C LYS A 368 3.51 -71.65 12.47
N GLN A 369 3.05 -70.51 12.98
CA GLN A 369 2.72 -70.32 14.40
C GLN A 369 1.41 -71.00 14.80
N GLY A 370 0.41 -71.06 13.91
CA GLY A 370 -0.86 -71.75 14.17
C GLY A 370 -0.80 -73.28 14.00
N TRP A 371 0.26 -73.79 13.37
CA TRP A 371 0.51 -75.23 13.18
C TRP A 371 1.52 -75.80 14.19
N SER A 372 2.17 -74.93 14.96
CA SER A 372 2.89 -75.28 16.19
C SER A 372 1.94 -75.21 17.37
#